data_AF-A0A7J4PMQ1-F1
#
_entry.id   AF-A0A7J4PMQ1-F1
#
_cell.length_a   1.000
_cell.length_b   1.000
_cell.length_c   1.000
_cell.angle_alpha   90.00
_cell.angle_beta   90.00
_cell.angle_gamma   90.00
#
_symmetry.space_group_name_H-M   'P 1'
#
loop_
_entity.id
_entity.type
_entity.pdbx_description
1 polymer ?
#
loop_
_entity_poly.entity_id
_entity_poly.type
_entity_poly.pdbx_seq_one_letter_code
_entity_poly.pdbx_strand_id
1 'polypeptide(L)'
;MEKPRLSGKAVASMLAILCIGLVVATAGILLSDSVPGFGAFRDGFGNYFDSKQGENQEEVFRPDPGSFTVPQVPAYFPRENEETPVLRTPMDPGFSLSTSYQTAEFYQGAVSYIRVNVKNEGKNPIFIDRYGVSVSNSEKLVYSEDCGALLNPEEEQCLGVLAVRMPEGAEKPTLNIVLWLLASTSEGKWHEYEPQFLEEFTVEAKPVPPKLDPPYKYNTFPYFGILNGLVEPDDLAVRKAAAGSSEEYPGAFNIYQVCALFDRVSVDIGYINDPRGNDIWEPANATLEIGAGDCEDQAILLSSLIEAVGGTTRLYLTDNHAFAAVHIGNETGTTDAIIEGVRAYYGNVDVYYLTDEYGSWLMLDPSSSLYAGGLPGTTAPAKLATGENPDAPVNSWTFVNTSGVQVIDISSEATG
;
A
#
# COMPACT_ATOMS: atom_id res chain seq x y z
N MET A 1 -43.64 -38.01 -61.11
CA MET A 1 -44.00 -37.30 -59.87
C MET A 1 -42.92 -37.63 -58.85
N GLU A 2 -41.80 -36.92 -58.97
CA GLU A 2 -40.58 -37.15 -58.20
C GLU A 2 -40.67 -36.41 -56.85
N LYS A 3 -40.30 -37.11 -55.77
CA LYS A 3 -40.06 -36.50 -54.45
C LYS A 3 -38.64 -35.93 -54.42
N PRO A 4 -38.40 -34.69 -53.97
CA PRO A 4 -37.05 -34.19 -53.81
C PRO A 4 -36.42 -34.82 -52.57
N ARG A 5 -35.26 -35.44 -52.75
CA ARG A 5 -34.34 -35.84 -51.68
C ARG A 5 -33.51 -34.62 -51.29
N LEU A 6 -33.57 -34.24 -50.02
CA LEU A 6 -32.61 -33.33 -49.40
C LEU A 6 -31.20 -33.95 -49.50
N SER A 7 -30.31 -33.26 -50.20
CA SER A 7 -28.90 -33.60 -50.32
C SER A 7 -28.10 -32.72 -49.37
N GLY A 8 -27.65 -33.31 -48.27
CA GLY A 8 -26.57 -32.76 -47.47
C GLY A 8 -25.25 -32.84 -48.23
N LYS A 9 -24.69 -31.68 -48.58
CA LYS A 9 -23.26 -31.49 -48.82
C LYS A 9 -22.82 -30.14 -48.27
N ALA A 10 -22.13 -30.26 -47.14
CA ALA A 10 -20.92 -29.52 -46.78
C ALA A 10 -20.97 -28.00 -46.92
N VAL A 11 -21.42 -27.39 -45.83
CA VAL A 11 -20.92 -26.14 -45.27
C VAL A 11 -19.41 -26.03 -45.49
N ALA A 12 -19.02 -25.13 -46.40
CA ALA A 12 -17.67 -24.61 -46.50
C ALA A 12 -17.79 -23.09 -46.44
N SER A 13 -16.88 -22.48 -45.66
CA SER A 13 -16.70 -21.03 -45.48
C SER A 13 -17.63 -20.33 -44.49
N MET A 14 -17.30 -20.45 -43.20
CA MET A 14 -17.01 -19.31 -42.32
C MET A 14 -16.66 -19.88 -40.93
N LEU A 15 -15.43 -20.38 -40.79
CA LEU A 15 -14.78 -20.41 -39.48
C LEU A 15 -14.39 -18.96 -39.17
N ALA A 16 -15.37 -18.17 -38.74
CA ALA A 16 -15.07 -17.05 -37.87
C ALA A 16 -14.55 -17.69 -36.58
N ILE A 17 -13.23 -17.76 -36.43
CA ILE A 17 -12.64 -17.94 -35.12
C ILE A 17 -13.11 -16.71 -34.36
N LEU A 18 -14.13 -16.89 -33.52
CA LEU A 18 -14.44 -15.92 -32.47
C LEU A 18 -13.19 -15.93 -31.57
N CYS A 19 -12.23 -15.04 -31.85
CA CYS A 19 -11.19 -14.69 -30.89
C CYS A 19 -11.93 -13.97 -29.77
N ILE A 20 -12.43 -14.74 -28.80
CA ILE A 20 -13.04 -14.19 -27.61
C ILE A 20 -11.89 -13.64 -26.77
N GLY A 21 -11.74 -12.32 -26.77
CA GLY A 21 -11.07 -11.65 -25.66
C GLY A 21 -11.90 -11.91 -24.41
N LEU A 22 -11.32 -12.59 -23.41
CA LEU A 22 -11.99 -12.88 -22.15
C LEU A 22 -11.18 -12.23 -21.03
N VAL A 23 -11.79 -11.30 -20.31
CA VAL A 23 -11.25 -10.88 -19.01
C VAL A 23 -12.14 -11.45 -17.93
N VAL A 24 -11.56 -12.26 -17.05
CA VAL A 24 -12.25 -12.79 -15.88
C VAL A 24 -11.82 -11.97 -14.67
N ALA A 25 -12.71 -11.12 -14.16
CA ALA A 25 -12.46 -10.44 -12.89
C ALA A 25 -12.56 -11.47 -11.76
N THR A 26 -11.52 -11.57 -10.93
CA THR A 26 -11.55 -12.41 -9.72
C THR A 26 -11.26 -11.57 -8.49
N ALA A 27 -12.30 -11.46 -7.64
CA ALA A 27 -12.32 -11.05 -6.24
C ALA A 27 -11.43 -9.86 -5.82
N GLY A 28 -12.07 -8.75 -5.45
CA GLY A 28 -11.42 -7.68 -4.68
C GLY A 28 -11.28 -8.04 -3.20
N ILE A 29 -10.16 -7.65 -2.59
CA ILE A 29 -9.96 -7.70 -1.14
C ILE A 29 -9.96 -6.26 -0.62
N LEU A 30 -10.92 -5.94 0.24
CA LEU A 30 -10.87 -4.72 1.03
C LEU A 30 -9.81 -4.90 2.12
N LEU A 31 -8.84 -3.98 2.21
CA LEU A 31 -7.99 -3.86 3.40
C LEU A 31 -8.79 -3.13 4.48
N SER A 32 -9.88 -3.74 4.95
CA SER A 32 -10.58 -3.26 6.15
C SER A 32 -11.40 -4.38 6.78
N ASP A 33 -10.84 -4.95 7.84
CA ASP A 33 -11.45 -4.94 9.15
C ASP A 33 -10.30 -5.21 10.13
N SER A 34 -9.83 -4.17 10.82
CA SER A 34 -9.20 -4.37 12.13
C SER A 34 -10.28 -5.02 13.00
N VAL A 35 -10.28 -6.35 13.06
CA VAL A 35 -11.22 -7.12 13.87
C VAL A 35 -11.06 -6.63 15.31
N PRO A 36 -12.15 -6.28 16.01
CA PRO A 36 -12.06 -5.61 17.31
C PRO A 36 -11.55 -6.56 18.39
N GLY A 37 -10.24 -6.53 18.62
CA GLY A 37 -9.54 -7.11 19.77
C GLY A 37 -9.41 -6.13 20.94
N PHE A 38 -10.45 -5.35 21.24
CA PHE A 38 -10.43 -4.24 22.22
C PHE A 38 -9.96 -4.61 23.65
N GLY A 39 -9.96 -5.89 24.00
CA GLY A 39 -9.44 -6.37 25.30
C GLY A 39 -7.94 -6.72 25.28
N ALA A 40 -7.41 -7.22 24.16
CA ALA A 40 -6.08 -7.82 24.12
C ALA A 40 -4.98 -6.74 24.17
N PHE A 41 -5.05 -5.71 23.33
CA PHE A 41 -4.04 -4.65 23.24
C PHE A 41 -3.73 -3.98 24.58
N ARG A 42 -4.75 -3.66 25.39
CA ARG A 42 -4.54 -3.10 26.74
C ARG A 42 -4.17 -4.13 27.81
N ASP A 43 -4.63 -5.37 27.70
CA ASP A 43 -4.38 -6.43 28.69
C ASP A 43 -3.01 -7.09 28.48
N GLY A 44 -2.45 -7.10 27.26
CA GLY A 44 -1.08 -7.52 26.94
C GLY A 44 -0.03 -6.74 27.70
N PHE A 45 -0.20 -5.41 27.78
CA PHE A 45 0.63 -4.57 28.63
C PHE A 45 0.60 -5.06 30.08
N GLY A 46 -0.59 -5.36 30.63
CA GLY A 46 -0.71 -5.86 32.01
C GLY A 46 0.10 -7.14 32.27
N ASN A 47 0.13 -8.07 31.31
CA ASN A 47 0.78 -9.37 31.45
C ASN A 47 2.30 -9.33 31.23
N TYR A 48 2.82 -8.46 30.35
CA TYR A 48 4.28 -8.29 30.20
C TYR A 48 4.92 -7.74 31.50
N PHE A 49 4.24 -6.81 32.17
CA PHE A 49 4.76 -6.15 33.40
C PHE A 49 4.68 -6.98 34.67
N ASP A 50 3.83 -8.00 34.73
CA ASP A 50 3.74 -8.85 35.93
C ASP A 50 5.01 -9.73 36.11
N SER A 51 5.88 -9.80 35.08
CA SER A 51 7.11 -10.58 35.10
C SER A 51 8.39 -9.79 35.45
N LYS A 52 8.36 -8.44 35.42
CA LYS A 52 9.53 -7.60 35.73
C LYS A 52 9.13 -6.29 36.43
N GLN A 53 8.99 -6.36 37.76
CA GLN A 53 8.85 -5.17 38.60
C GLN A 53 10.21 -4.49 38.87
N GLY A 54 10.20 -3.18 38.67
CA GLY A 54 11.13 -2.20 39.23
C GLY A 54 10.58 -0.80 38.96
N GLU A 55 9.70 -0.30 39.84
CA GLU A 55 9.26 1.10 39.80
C GLU A 55 10.44 2.02 40.15
N ASN A 56 11.14 2.52 39.14
CA ASN A 56 11.88 3.77 39.24
C ASN A 56 11.21 4.77 38.30
N GLN A 57 10.99 6.00 38.78
CA GLN A 57 10.64 7.13 37.92
C GLN A 57 11.86 7.47 37.06
N GLU A 58 12.06 6.68 36.00
CA GLU A 58 13.08 6.97 34.98
C GLU A 58 12.69 8.27 34.26
N GLU A 59 13.66 9.16 34.09
CA GLU A 59 13.47 10.37 33.29
C GLU A 59 12.99 9.96 31.88
N VAL A 60 11.93 10.61 31.40
CA VAL A 60 11.40 10.33 30.05
C VAL A 60 12.51 10.56 29.02
N PHE A 61 12.83 9.52 28.25
CA PHE A 61 13.87 9.57 27.22
C PHE A 61 13.60 10.71 26.24
N ARG A 62 14.66 11.43 25.89
CA ARG A 62 14.65 12.49 24.88
C ARG A 62 15.66 12.13 23.81
N PRO A 63 15.23 11.96 22.55
CA PRO A 63 16.16 11.64 21.48
C PRO A 63 17.09 12.82 21.18
N ASP A 64 18.31 12.53 20.74
CA ASP A 64 19.24 13.53 20.21
C ASP A 64 18.94 13.78 18.72
N PRO A 65 18.41 14.96 18.33
CA PRO A 65 18.10 15.24 16.93
C PRO A 65 19.34 15.23 16.03
N GLY A 66 20.54 15.42 16.59
CA GLY A 66 21.79 15.33 15.84
C GLY A 66 22.14 13.92 15.36
N SER A 67 21.49 12.90 15.93
CA SER A 67 21.64 11.50 15.54
C SER A 67 20.70 11.07 14.41
N PHE A 68 19.67 11.87 14.10
CA PHE A 68 18.66 11.48 13.13
C PHE A 68 19.18 11.49 11.70
N THR A 69 18.81 10.46 10.96
CA THR A 69 19.09 10.38 9.53
C THR A 69 17.87 10.82 8.71
N VAL A 70 18.14 11.21 7.47
CA VAL A 70 17.12 11.59 6.49
C VAL A 70 17.42 10.81 5.21
N PRO A 71 16.44 10.14 4.59
CA PRO A 71 16.69 9.42 3.36
C PRO A 71 17.13 10.38 2.26
N GLN A 72 18.08 9.96 1.42
CA GLN A 72 18.34 10.66 0.17
C GLN A 72 17.24 10.39 -0.86
N VAL A 73 17.08 11.30 -1.83
CA VAL A 73 16.26 11.07 -3.02
C VAL A 73 17.22 10.77 -4.17
N PRO A 74 17.27 9.53 -4.68
CA PRO A 74 18.15 9.22 -5.80
C PRO A 74 17.73 9.98 -7.06
N ALA A 75 18.70 10.26 -7.94
CA ALA A 75 18.45 10.99 -9.19
C ALA A 75 17.91 10.10 -10.32
N TYR A 76 17.97 8.78 -10.16
CA TYR A 76 17.41 7.81 -11.10
C TYR A 76 15.95 7.53 -10.78
N PHE A 77 15.19 7.03 -11.74
CA PHE A 77 13.79 6.65 -11.53
C PHE A 77 13.71 5.19 -11.05
N PRO A 78 12.87 4.85 -10.07
CA PRO A 78 12.82 3.50 -9.49
C PRO A 78 12.08 2.51 -10.40
N ARG A 79 11.25 2.99 -11.34
CA ARG A 79 10.56 2.17 -12.33
C ARG A 79 11.17 2.36 -13.72
N GLU A 80 11.47 1.25 -14.38
CA GLU A 80 11.71 1.22 -15.83
C GLU A 80 10.41 0.78 -16.49
N ASN A 81 9.70 1.70 -17.14
CA ASN A 81 8.55 1.34 -17.97
C ASN A 81 9.08 0.74 -19.27
N GLU A 82 8.56 -0.41 -19.68
CA GLU A 82 8.88 -0.98 -20.99
C GLU A 82 8.37 -0.05 -22.09
N GLU A 83 9.14 0.12 -23.16
CA GLU A 83 8.71 0.96 -24.29
C GLU A 83 7.52 0.33 -24.99
N THR A 84 6.47 1.14 -25.24
CA THR A 84 5.30 0.68 -25.98
C THR A 84 5.74 0.05 -27.31
N PRO A 85 5.40 -1.22 -27.59
CA PRO A 85 5.83 -1.89 -28.81
C PRO A 85 5.43 -1.08 -30.04
N VAL A 86 6.17 -1.14 -31.15
CA VAL A 86 5.90 -0.28 -32.33
C VAL A 86 5.40 -1.01 -33.58
N LEU A 87 5.63 -2.33 -33.68
CA LEU A 87 5.25 -3.11 -34.85
C LEU A 87 3.76 -3.49 -34.81
N ARG A 88 2.89 -2.58 -35.24
CA ARG A 88 1.42 -2.74 -35.23
C ARG A 88 0.90 -3.72 -36.28
N THR A 89 -0.23 -4.37 -35.99
CA THR A 89 -0.97 -5.23 -36.93
C THR A 89 -2.49 -5.16 -36.72
N PRO A 90 -3.30 -5.22 -37.79
CA PRO A 90 -4.75 -5.33 -37.68
C PRO A 90 -5.23 -6.76 -37.33
N MET A 91 -4.32 -7.74 -37.33
CA MET A 91 -4.66 -9.13 -36.97
C MET A 91 -4.88 -9.24 -35.47
N ASP A 92 -6.09 -9.60 -35.05
CA ASP A 92 -6.47 -9.81 -33.65
C ASP A 92 -6.05 -11.22 -33.18
N PRO A 93 -5.03 -11.34 -32.29
CA PRO A 93 -4.60 -12.62 -31.75
C PRO A 93 -5.48 -13.14 -30.60
N GLY A 94 -6.44 -12.35 -30.13
CA GLY A 94 -7.14 -12.54 -28.86
C GLY A 94 -6.22 -12.35 -27.63
N PHE A 95 -6.85 -12.20 -26.47
CA PHE A 95 -6.17 -12.13 -25.17
C PHE A 95 -7.03 -12.75 -24.06
N SER A 96 -6.39 -13.15 -22.97
CA SER A 96 -7.07 -13.62 -21.76
C SER A 96 -6.37 -13.07 -20.53
N LEU A 97 -7.09 -12.33 -19.70
CA LEU A 97 -6.54 -11.71 -18.49
C LEU A 97 -7.40 -12.07 -17.28
N SER A 98 -6.77 -12.16 -16.12
CA SER A 98 -7.45 -12.07 -14.82
C SER A 98 -6.93 -10.85 -14.07
N THR A 99 -7.79 -10.24 -13.25
CA THR A 99 -7.44 -9.06 -12.46
C THR A 99 -7.85 -9.25 -11.01
N SER A 100 -6.97 -8.85 -10.10
CA SER A 100 -7.26 -8.72 -8.68
C SER A 100 -6.95 -7.29 -8.23
N TYR A 101 -7.57 -6.85 -7.13
CA TYR A 101 -7.33 -5.52 -6.61
C TYR A 101 -7.41 -5.48 -5.09
N GLN A 102 -6.65 -4.56 -4.51
CA GLN A 102 -6.69 -4.20 -3.10
C GLN A 102 -7.08 -2.73 -3.00
N THR A 103 -7.86 -2.36 -1.99
CA THR A 103 -8.29 -0.97 -1.82
C THR A 103 -8.02 -0.49 -0.41
N ALA A 104 -7.69 0.79 -0.29
CA ALA A 104 -7.89 1.52 0.95
C ALA A 104 -9.40 1.72 1.20
N GLU A 105 -9.75 2.18 2.39
CA GLU A 105 -11.13 2.55 2.69
C GLU A 105 -11.63 3.70 1.81
N PHE A 106 -12.91 3.66 1.45
CA PHE A 106 -13.54 4.69 0.65
C PHE A 106 -14.29 5.70 1.54
N TYR A 107 -14.12 6.98 1.24
CA TYR A 107 -14.80 8.07 1.92
C TYR A 107 -15.45 9.01 0.91
N GLN A 108 -16.67 9.45 1.19
CA GLN A 108 -17.46 10.32 0.29
C GLN A 108 -16.72 11.62 0.00
N GLY A 109 -16.50 11.93 -1.29
CA GLY A 109 -15.78 13.14 -1.74
C GLY A 109 -14.26 13.15 -1.55
N ALA A 110 -13.70 12.14 -0.87
CA ALA A 110 -12.27 12.04 -0.61
C ALA A 110 -11.54 11.26 -1.73
N VAL A 111 -10.22 11.39 -1.75
CA VAL A 111 -9.35 10.50 -2.53
C VAL A 111 -9.23 9.17 -1.76
N SER A 112 -9.34 8.07 -2.48
CA SER A 112 -9.04 6.71 -2.00
C SER A 112 -8.07 6.05 -2.98
N TYR A 113 -7.56 4.88 -2.62
CA TYR A 113 -6.45 4.24 -3.31
C TYR A 113 -6.80 2.82 -3.70
N ILE A 114 -6.43 2.43 -4.92
CA ILE A 114 -6.68 1.08 -5.45
C ILE A 114 -5.39 0.55 -6.06
N ARG A 115 -4.90 -0.57 -5.55
CA ARG A 115 -3.79 -1.33 -6.14
C ARG A 115 -4.37 -2.36 -7.10
N VAL A 116 -3.85 -2.41 -8.32
CA VAL A 116 -4.35 -3.30 -9.38
C VAL A 116 -3.28 -4.30 -9.77
N ASN A 117 -3.61 -5.58 -9.71
CA ASN A 117 -2.78 -6.65 -10.27
C ASN A 117 -3.48 -7.26 -11.49
N VAL A 118 -2.67 -7.64 -12.48
CA VAL A 118 -3.15 -8.30 -13.68
C VAL A 118 -2.29 -9.53 -13.93
N LYS A 119 -2.96 -10.63 -14.26
CA LYS A 119 -2.31 -11.87 -14.71
C LYS A 119 -2.70 -12.21 -16.14
N ASN A 120 -1.72 -12.59 -16.92
CA ASN A 120 -1.92 -13.08 -18.28
C ASN A 120 -2.27 -14.58 -18.27
N GLU A 121 -3.55 -14.89 -18.45
CA GLU A 121 -4.07 -16.26 -18.59
C GLU A 121 -4.05 -16.73 -20.07
N GLY A 122 -3.55 -15.86 -20.96
CA GLY A 122 -3.48 -16.09 -22.39
C GLY A 122 -2.21 -16.82 -22.82
N LYS A 123 -2.10 -17.06 -24.13
CA LYS A 123 -0.95 -17.73 -24.74
C LYS A 123 0.06 -16.78 -25.37
N ASN A 124 -0.31 -15.50 -25.47
CA ASN A 124 0.49 -14.48 -26.13
C ASN A 124 0.92 -13.45 -25.08
N PRO A 125 2.12 -12.86 -25.22
CA PRO A 125 2.50 -11.69 -24.44
C PRO A 125 1.48 -10.55 -24.60
N ILE A 126 1.20 -9.89 -23.49
CA ILE A 126 0.31 -8.73 -23.41
C ILE A 126 1.12 -7.56 -22.88
N PHE A 127 0.98 -6.42 -23.54
CA PHE A 127 1.57 -5.17 -23.10
C PHE A 127 0.44 -4.27 -22.60
N ILE A 128 0.52 -3.81 -21.36
CA ILE A 128 -0.43 -2.88 -20.77
C ILE A 128 0.24 -1.51 -20.75
N ASP A 129 -0.24 -0.62 -21.60
CA ASP A 129 0.31 0.73 -21.75
C ASP A 129 -0.09 1.59 -20.55
N ARG A 130 -1.35 1.48 -20.16
CA ARG A 130 -1.98 2.26 -19.10
C ARG A 130 -3.04 1.43 -18.39
N TYR A 131 -3.24 1.74 -17.12
CA TYR A 131 -4.34 1.21 -16.32
C TYR A 131 -5.13 2.36 -15.69
N GLY A 132 -6.36 2.08 -15.28
CA GLY A 132 -7.20 3.09 -14.68
C GLY A 132 -8.39 2.53 -13.93
N VAL A 133 -9.08 3.43 -13.24
CA VAL A 133 -10.34 3.15 -12.57
C VAL A 133 -11.36 4.18 -13.03
N SER A 134 -12.43 3.66 -13.59
CA SER A 134 -13.64 4.39 -13.91
C SER A 134 -14.51 4.45 -12.67
N VAL A 135 -14.94 5.65 -12.28
CA VAL A 135 -15.91 5.87 -11.20
C VAL A 135 -17.19 6.43 -11.80
N SER A 136 -18.28 5.70 -11.61
CA SER A 136 -19.59 6.06 -12.12
C SER A 136 -20.42 6.75 -11.02
N ASN A 137 -20.82 8.00 -11.28
CA ASN A 137 -21.95 8.67 -10.66
C ASN A 137 -22.89 9.21 -11.77
N SER A 138 -23.45 10.42 -11.68
CA SER A 138 -24.20 11.07 -12.76
C SER A 138 -23.36 11.29 -14.04
N GLU A 139 -22.03 11.30 -13.92
CA GLU A 139 -21.05 11.32 -15.02
C GLU A 139 -19.97 10.25 -14.78
N LYS A 140 -19.34 9.75 -15.85
CA LYS A 140 -18.28 8.73 -15.80
C LYS A 140 -16.91 9.41 -15.83
N LEU A 141 -16.19 9.37 -14.72
CA LEU A 141 -14.81 9.87 -14.61
C LEU A 141 -13.84 8.69 -14.66
N VAL A 142 -12.70 8.88 -15.33
CA VAL A 142 -11.65 7.85 -15.42
C VAL A 142 -10.35 8.43 -14.90
N TYR A 143 -9.82 7.81 -13.84
CA TYR A 143 -8.48 8.07 -13.31
C TYR A 143 -7.55 7.03 -13.93
N SER A 144 -6.35 7.41 -14.35
CA SER A 144 -5.44 6.50 -15.03
C SER A 144 -3.99 6.93 -14.94
N GLU A 145 -3.08 5.96 -14.98
CA GLU A 145 -1.62 6.16 -14.94
C GLU A 145 -0.95 5.23 -15.95
N ASP A 146 0.08 5.73 -16.64
CA ASP A 146 0.88 4.94 -17.57
C ASP A 146 1.74 3.95 -16.78
N CYS A 147 1.82 2.70 -17.23
CA CYS A 147 2.60 1.66 -16.55
C CYS A 147 3.60 0.95 -17.45
N GLY A 148 3.34 0.83 -18.75
CA GLY A 148 4.26 0.15 -19.68
C GLY A 148 4.65 -1.25 -19.20
N ALA A 149 3.68 -2.08 -18.85
CA ALA A 149 3.91 -3.40 -18.27
C ALA A 149 3.84 -4.50 -19.35
N LEU A 150 4.92 -5.28 -19.52
CA LEU A 150 4.95 -6.45 -20.40
C LEU A 150 4.69 -7.72 -19.57
N LEU A 151 3.56 -8.39 -19.83
CA LEU A 151 3.16 -9.63 -19.18
C LEU A 151 3.29 -10.80 -20.16
N ASN A 152 4.22 -11.70 -19.89
CA ASN A 152 4.32 -12.99 -20.59
C ASN A 152 3.19 -13.93 -20.17
N PRO A 153 2.91 -15.01 -20.94
CA PRO A 153 1.94 -16.03 -20.53
C PRO A 153 2.20 -16.55 -19.12
N GLU A 154 1.14 -16.66 -18.31
CA GLU A 154 1.12 -17.03 -16.88
C GLU A 154 1.75 -16.02 -15.92
N GLU A 155 2.28 -14.90 -16.41
CA GLU A 155 2.88 -13.85 -15.57
C GLU A 155 1.80 -12.99 -14.91
N GLU A 156 2.00 -12.68 -13.62
CA GLU A 156 1.21 -11.73 -12.84
C GLU A 156 2.09 -10.55 -12.45
N GLN A 157 1.58 -9.33 -12.63
CA GLN A 157 2.27 -8.10 -12.25
C GLN A 157 1.31 -7.13 -11.55
N CYS A 158 1.83 -6.43 -10.53
CA CYS A 158 1.18 -5.26 -9.97
C CYS A 158 1.41 -4.07 -10.91
N LEU A 159 0.34 -3.49 -11.44
CA LEU A 159 0.43 -2.32 -12.32
C LEU A 159 0.71 -1.02 -11.56
N GLY A 160 0.35 -0.99 -10.27
CA GLY A 160 0.59 0.14 -9.38
C GLY A 160 -0.63 0.47 -8.50
N VAL A 161 -0.48 1.55 -7.74
CA VAL A 161 -1.54 2.13 -6.89
C VAL A 161 -2.08 3.37 -7.58
N LEU A 162 -3.40 3.48 -7.67
CA LEU A 162 -4.08 4.61 -8.30
C LEU A 162 -4.85 5.42 -7.27
N ALA A 163 -4.67 6.74 -7.30
CA ALA A 163 -5.49 7.69 -6.57
C ALA A 163 -6.83 7.92 -7.29
N VAL A 164 -7.94 7.71 -6.60
CA VAL A 164 -9.30 7.77 -7.16
C VAL A 164 -10.17 8.64 -6.26
N ARG A 165 -10.70 9.75 -6.78
CA ARG A 165 -11.62 10.60 -6.01
C ARG A 165 -13.03 10.04 -6.08
N MET A 166 -13.60 9.78 -4.89
CA MET A 166 -14.98 9.32 -4.73
C MET A 166 -15.97 10.45 -4.97
N PRO A 167 -17.15 10.16 -5.54
CA PRO A 167 -18.17 11.18 -5.73
C PRO A 167 -18.70 11.68 -4.38
N GLU A 168 -19.05 12.97 -4.31
CA GLU A 168 -19.64 13.55 -3.11
C GLU A 168 -21.03 12.97 -2.83
N GLY A 169 -21.30 12.63 -1.57
CA GLY A 169 -22.59 12.12 -1.11
C GLY A 169 -22.97 10.73 -1.65
N ALA A 170 -22.13 10.09 -2.46
CA ALA A 170 -22.38 8.76 -2.98
C ALA A 170 -21.97 7.71 -1.95
N GLU A 171 -22.95 7.06 -1.31
CA GLU A 171 -22.70 5.99 -0.33
C GLU A 171 -22.21 4.69 -0.99
N LYS A 172 -22.66 4.42 -2.22
CA LYS A 172 -22.38 3.18 -2.95
C LYS A 172 -21.96 3.47 -4.39
N PRO A 173 -20.83 4.15 -4.62
CA PRO A 173 -20.34 4.40 -5.96
C PRO A 173 -19.94 3.09 -6.65
N THR A 174 -19.97 3.14 -7.96
CA THR A 174 -19.73 1.98 -8.81
C THR A 174 -18.47 2.18 -9.64
N LEU A 175 -17.62 1.17 -9.68
CA LEU A 175 -16.27 1.25 -10.24
C LEU A 175 -16.05 0.19 -11.34
N ASN A 176 -15.18 0.51 -12.30
CA ASN A 176 -14.61 -0.47 -13.24
C ASN A 176 -13.10 -0.27 -13.32
N ILE A 177 -12.34 -1.36 -13.36
CA ILE A 177 -10.95 -1.31 -13.82
C ILE A 177 -10.96 -1.11 -15.35
N VAL A 178 -10.03 -0.30 -15.85
CA VAL A 178 -9.88 0.01 -17.28
C VAL A 178 -8.44 -0.29 -17.68
N LEU A 179 -8.26 -1.06 -18.77
CA LEU A 179 -6.95 -1.42 -19.29
C LEU A 179 -6.79 -0.94 -20.74
N TRP A 180 -5.66 -0.30 -21.04
CA TRP A 180 -5.23 0.01 -22.40
C TRP A 180 -4.10 -0.96 -22.76
N LEU A 181 -4.35 -1.85 -23.71
CA LEU A 181 -3.49 -3.00 -23.91
C LEU A 181 -3.27 -3.33 -25.38
N LEU A 182 -2.17 -4.04 -25.60
CA LEU A 182 -1.80 -4.68 -26.85
C LEU A 182 -1.54 -6.16 -26.61
N ALA A 183 -1.89 -7.00 -27.58
CA ALA A 183 -1.53 -8.41 -27.57
C ALA A 183 -0.61 -8.75 -28.74
N SER A 184 0.43 -9.54 -28.46
CA SER A 184 1.36 -9.99 -29.48
C SER A 184 0.75 -11.11 -30.33
N THR A 185 1.13 -11.13 -31.59
CA THR A 185 0.89 -12.22 -32.54
C THR A 185 2.08 -13.17 -32.57
N SER A 186 1.93 -14.35 -33.17
CA SER A 186 3.03 -15.30 -33.39
C SER A 186 4.15 -14.76 -34.29
N GLU A 187 3.89 -13.69 -35.04
CA GLU A 187 4.89 -12.99 -35.88
C GLU A 187 5.66 -11.89 -35.12
N GLY A 188 5.39 -11.70 -33.82
CA GLY A 188 5.98 -10.63 -33.01
C GLY A 188 5.44 -9.22 -33.32
N LYS A 189 4.30 -9.13 -34.01
CA LYS A 189 3.55 -7.88 -34.23
C LYS A 189 2.45 -7.74 -33.18
N TRP A 190 2.06 -6.51 -32.88
CA TRP A 190 1.15 -6.15 -31.79
C TRP A 190 -0.18 -5.63 -32.31
N HIS A 191 -1.27 -6.21 -31.83
CA HIS A 191 -2.62 -5.70 -32.03
C HIS A 191 -2.99 -4.81 -30.86
N GLU A 192 -3.44 -3.58 -31.15
CA GLU A 192 -3.88 -2.61 -30.14
C GLU A 192 -5.39 -2.68 -30.01
N TYR A 193 -5.88 -2.81 -28.77
CA TYR A 193 -7.30 -2.88 -28.50
C TYR A 193 -7.82 -1.53 -28.02
N GLU A 194 -9.12 -1.30 -28.25
CA GLU A 194 -9.84 -0.23 -27.55
C GLU A 194 -9.75 -0.43 -26.03
N PRO A 195 -9.99 0.62 -25.22
CA PRO A 195 -9.90 0.52 -23.76
C PRO A 195 -10.88 -0.54 -23.23
N GLN A 196 -10.35 -1.49 -22.47
CA GLN A 196 -11.12 -2.61 -21.92
C GLN A 196 -11.67 -2.23 -20.55
N PHE A 197 -12.99 -2.04 -20.46
CA PHE A 197 -13.69 -1.85 -19.19
C PHE A 197 -14.06 -3.21 -18.61
N LEU A 198 -13.52 -3.50 -17.44
CA LEU A 198 -13.76 -4.77 -16.75
C LEU A 198 -15.09 -4.76 -16.00
N GLU A 199 -15.43 -5.91 -15.41
CA GLU A 199 -16.67 -6.08 -14.66
C GLU A 199 -16.83 -4.97 -13.61
N GLU A 200 -18.08 -4.52 -13.53
CA GLU A 200 -18.48 -3.45 -12.63
C GLU A 200 -18.62 -3.97 -11.20
N PHE A 201 -18.09 -3.22 -10.25
CA PHE A 201 -18.23 -3.54 -8.82
C PHE A 201 -18.62 -2.31 -8.01
N THR A 202 -19.41 -2.53 -6.96
CA THR A 202 -19.86 -1.49 -6.03
C THR A 202 -19.00 -1.51 -4.77
N VAL A 203 -18.64 -0.32 -4.28
CA VAL A 203 -17.90 -0.14 -3.02
C VAL A 203 -18.75 0.65 -2.03
N GLU A 204 -18.49 0.50 -0.73
CA GLU A 204 -19.14 1.30 0.30
C GLU A 204 -18.25 2.49 0.68
N ALA A 205 -18.75 3.71 0.51
CA ALA A 205 -18.05 4.93 0.85
C ALA A 205 -18.61 5.55 2.14
N LYS A 206 -17.77 5.57 3.17
CA LYS A 206 -18.10 6.09 4.50
C LYS A 206 -18.20 7.63 4.47
N PRO A 207 -19.01 8.23 5.36
CA PRO A 207 -18.96 9.69 5.55
C PRO A 207 -17.59 10.09 6.11
N VAL A 208 -17.10 11.26 5.69
CA VAL A 208 -15.84 11.84 6.20
C VAL A 208 -16.03 12.26 7.66
N PRO A 209 -15.22 11.74 8.61
CA PRO A 209 -15.33 12.12 10.02
C PRO A 209 -14.83 13.55 10.29
N PRO A 210 -15.24 14.16 11.42
CA PRO A 210 -14.64 15.41 11.88
C PRO A 210 -13.17 15.19 12.27
N LYS A 211 -12.34 16.21 12.07
CA LYS A 211 -10.95 16.18 12.53
C LYS A 211 -10.88 16.16 14.05
N LEU A 212 -10.14 15.20 14.59
CA LEU A 212 -9.80 15.06 16.01
C LEU A 212 -8.33 15.42 16.22
N ASP A 213 -8.01 15.86 17.44
CA ASP A 213 -6.64 16.19 17.86
C ASP A 213 -6.34 15.47 19.19
N PRO A 214 -6.01 14.16 19.13
CA PRO A 214 -5.73 13.39 20.34
C PRO A 214 -4.41 13.85 20.98
N PRO A 215 -4.29 13.78 22.32
CA PRO A 215 -3.05 14.10 23.00
C PRO A 215 -1.95 13.08 22.70
N TYR A 216 -0.74 13.58 22.47
CA TYR A 216 0.47 12.77 22.26
C TYR A 216 1.26 12.62 23.56
N LYS A 217 1.80 11.43 23.79
CA LYS A 217 2.73 11.14 24.89
C LYS A 217 3.96 10.45 24.33
N TYR A 218 5.14 10.96 24.66
CA TYR A 218 6.41 10.53 24.09
C TYR A 218 7.18 9.66 25.08
N ASN A 219 7.78 8.57 24.58
CA ASN A 219 8.72 7.70 25.27
C ASN A 219 8.26 7.30 26.68
N THR A 220 6.97 7.00 26.80
CA THR A 220 6.38 6.64 28.08
C THR A 220 6.84 5.26 28.49
N PHE A 221 7.17 5.13 29.77
CA PHE A 221 7.30 3.80 30.34
C PHE A 221 5.91 3.17 30.46
N PRO A 222 5.78 1.90 30.09
CA PRO A 222 6.90 1.00 29.82
C PRO A 222 7.17 0.69 28.33
N TYR A 223 6.36 1.27 27.44
CA TYR A 223 6.43 1.10 25.99
C TYR A 223 7.82 1.38 25.41
N PHE A 224 8.50 2.42 25.91
CA PHE A 224 9.85 2.77 25.47
C PHE A 224 10.83 1.60 25.61
N GLY A 225 10.85 0.96 26.79
CA GLY A 225 11.75 -0.17 27.05
C GLY A 225 11.38 -1.43 26.29
N ILE A 226 10.08 -1.70 26.09
CA ILE A 226 9.62 -2.86 25.30
C ILE A 226 10.06 -2.70 23.85
N LEU A 227 9.65 -1.63 23.18
CA LEU A 227 9.83 -1.50 21.74
C LEU A 227 11.30 -1.38 21.35
N ASN A 228 12.11 -0.65 22.14
CA ASN A 228 13.56 -0.61 21.92
C ASN A 228 14.24 -1.97 22.13
N GLY A 229 13.62 -2.88 22.88
CA GLY A 229 14.10 -4.26 23.03
C GLY A 229 13.62 -5.23 21.95
N LEU A 230 12.57 -4.89 21.20
CA LEU A 230 11.99 -5.73 20.14
C LEU A 230 12.42 -5.28 18.73
N VAL A 231 12.84 -4.02 18.60
CA VAL A 231 13.44 -3.50 17.36
C VAL A 231 14.91 -3.92 17.29
N GLU A 232 15.23 -4.80 16.34
CA GLU A 232 16.50 -5.53 16.28
C GLU A 232 17.29 -5.26 14.98
N PRO A 233 17.74 -4.03 14.71
CA PRO A 233 18.43 -3.70 13.45
C PRO A 233 19.77 -4.42 13.25
N ASP A 234 20.40 -4.87 14.33
CA ASP A 234 21.67 -5.59 14.30
C ASP A 234 21.50 -7.12 14.16
N ASP A 235 20.27 -7.64 14.25
CA ASP A 235 20.02 -9.07 14.07
C ASP A 235 20.40 -9.53 12.65
N LEU A 236 20.97 -10.72 12.56
CA LEU A 236 21.49 -11.24 11.30
C LEU A 236 20.38 -11.52 10.27
N ALA A 237 19.22 -12.01 10.70
CA ALA A 237 18.09 -12.28 9.82
C ALA A 237 17.49 -10.96 9.32
N VAL A 238 17.31 -9.99 10.21
CA VAL A 238 16.83 -8.64 9.87
C VAL A 238 17.75 -7.97 8.86
N ARG A 239 19.07 -7.93 9.11
CA ARG A 239 20.04 -7.34 8.17
C ARG A 239 20.05 -8.02 6.80
N LYS A 240 19.91 -9.34 6.75
CA LYS A 240 19.85 -10.08 5.48
C LYS A 240 18.57 -9.74 4.71
N ALA A 241 17.44 -9.64 5.40
CA ALA A 241 16.18 -9.24 4.78
C ALA A 241 16.27 -7.79 4.25
N ALA A 242 16.88 -6.90 5.03
CA ALA A 242 17.04 -5.49 4.68
C ALA A 242 18.00 -5.26 3.49
N ALA A 243 19.08 -6.06 3.40
CA ALA A 243 20.11 -5.93 2.36
C ALA A 243 19.56 -6.00 0.92
N GLY A 244 18.47 -6.75 0.67
CA GLY A 244 17.85 -6.81 -0.65
C GLY A 244 17.42 -5.44 -1.18
N SER A 245 16.91 -4.56 -0.32
CA SER A 245 16.54 -3.19 -0.71
C SER A 245 17.76 -2.36 -1.12
N SER A 246 18.90 -2.58 -0.48
CA SER A 246 20.17 -1.89 -0.80
C SER A 246 20.82 -2.42 -2.08
N GLU A 247 20.57 -3.68 -2.43
CA GLU A 247 20.99 -4.26 -3.71
C GLU A 247 20.14 -3.73 -4.86
N GLU A 248 18.82 -3.63 -4.67
CA GLU A 248 17.87 -3.12 -5.66
C GLU A 248 18.00 -1.60 -5.86
N TYR A 249 18.14 -0.85 -4.76
CA TYR A 249 18.28 0.61 -4.75
C TYR A 249 19.63 1.02 -4.14
N PRO A 250 20.71 0.98 -4.93
CA PRO A 250 22.07 1.17 -4.43
C PRO A 250 22.34 2.61 -4.01
N GLY A 251 23.19 2.77 -2.99
CA GLY A 251 23.64 4.07 -2.50
C GLY A 251 23.58 4.14 -0.98
N ALA A 252 23.71 5.36 -0.46
CA ALA A 252 23.39 5.63 0.93
C ALA A 252 21.88 5.42 1.19
N PHE A 253 21.50 5.43 2.47
CA PHE A 253 20.11 5.37 2.90
C PHE A 253 19.23 6.32 2.07
N ASN A 254 18.22 5.78 1.41
CA ASN A 254 17.40 6.53 0.46
C ASN A 254 15.93 6.11 0.46
N ILE A 255 15.07 6.99 -0.06
CA ILE A 255 13.62 6.81 0.01
C ILE A 255 13.12 5.58 -0.76
N TYR A 256 13.80 5.15 -1.83
CA TYR A 256 13.40 3.94 -2.56
C TYR A 256 13.68 2.66 -1.77
N GLN A 257 14.74 2.64 -0.95
CA GLN A 257 14.95 1.54 0.00
C GLN A 257 13.81 1.46 1.02
N VAL A 258 13.33 2.60 1.54
CA VAL A 258 12.18 2.63 2.46
C VAL A 258 10.92 2.08 1.79
N CYS A 259 10.61 2.52 0.56
CA CYS A 259 9.46 2.03 -0.19
C CYS A 259 9.56 0.51 -0.48
N ALA A 260 10.74 0.03 -0.88
CA ALA A 260 10.97 -1.39 -1.14
C ALA A 260 10.81 -2.25 0.11
N LEU A 261 11.31 -1.79 1.26
CA LEU A 261 11.13 -2.48 2.53
C LEU A 261 9.67 -2.49 2.97
N PHE A 262 8.95 -1.39 2.80
CA PHE A 262 7.51 -1.32 3.04
C PHE A 262 6.75 -2.35 2.18
N ASP A 263 7.01 -2.37 0.87
CA ASP A 263 6.33 -3.30 -0.05
C ASP A 263 6.61 -4.74 0.33
N ARG A 264 7.86 -5.04 0.67
CA ARG A 264 8.27 -6.38 1.09
C ARG A 264 7.51 -6.83 2.34
N VAL A 265 7.40 -5.99 3.37
CA VAL A 265 6.61 -6.33 4.56
C VAL A 265 5.13 -6.50 4.21
N SER A 266 4.56 -5.59 3.40
CA SER A 266 3.16 -5.63 2.97
C SER A 266 2.80 -6.88 2.14
N VAL A 267 3.76 -7.45 1.41
CA VAL A 267 3.55 -8.62 0.54
C VAL A 267 3.95 -9.94 1.22
N ASP A 268 5.08 -9.97 1.92
CA ASP A 268 5.68 -11.20 2.44
C ASP A 268 5.17 -11.57 3.83
N ILE A 269 4.63 -10.60 4.61
CA ILE A 269 4.19 -10.83 5.99
C ILE A 269 2.67 -10.89 6.05
N GLY A 270 2.14 -12.07 6.39
CA GLY A 270 0.71 -12.27 6.57
C GLY A 270 0.17 -11.57 7.82
N TYR A 271 -1.04 -11.04 7.77
CA TYR A 271 -1.71 -10.54 8.98
C TYR A 271 -2.34 -11.70 9.75
N ILE A 272 -1.94 -11.89 11.00
CA ILE A 272 -2.56 -12.86 11.92
C ILE A 272 -2.78 -12.20 13.27
N ASN A 273 -4.01 -12.26 13.78
CA ASN A 273 -4.28 -11.80 15.14
C ASN A 273 -3.66 -12.76 16.15
N ASP A 274 -3.30 -12.19 17.29
CA ASP A 274 -2.78 -12.97 18.41
C ASP A 274 -3.70 -14.08 18.94
N PRO A 275 -3.12 -15.12 19.57
CA PRO A 275 -3.87 -16.12 20.29
C PRO A 275 -4.79 -15.49 21.33
N ARG A 276 -6.05 -15.96 21.34
CA ARG A 276 -7.12 -15.41 22.18
C ARG A 276 -6.67 -15.16 23.64
N GLY A 277 -6.77 -13.89 24.04
CA GLY A 277 -6.57 -13.44 25.43
C GLY A 277 -5.15 -13.00 25.75
N ASN A 278 -4.26 -13.00 24.76
CA ASN A 278 -2.93 -12.40 24.84
C ASN A 278 -2.78 -11.38 23.70
N ASP A 279 -1.82 -10.48 23.91
CA ASP A 279 -1.31 -9.53 22.94
C ASP A 279 0.22 -9.64 23.10
N ILE A 280 0.84 -10.32 22.14
CA ILE A 280 2.20 -10.82 22.15
C ILE A 280 2.96 -10.01 21.12
N TRP A 281 3.88 -9.18 21.61
CA TRP A 281 4.69 -8.35 20.72
C TRP A 281 5.93 -9.13 20.37
N GLU A 282 6.01 -9.58 19.13
CA GLU A 282 7.12 -10.39 18.65
C GLU A 282 8.32 -9.49 18.28
N PRO A 283 9.54 -9.91 18.60
CA PRO A 283 10.73 -9.26 18.08
C PRO A 283 10.81 -9.45 16.56
N ALA A 284 11.50 -8.53 15.88
CA ALA A 284 11.54 -8.50 14.42
C ALA A 284 12.03 -9.82 13.79
N ASN A 285 12.98 -10.51 14.43
CA ASN A 285 13.46 -11.80 13.94
C ASN A 285 12.38 -12.91 13.99
N ALA A 286 11.50 -12.90 14.98
CA ALA A 286 10.43 -13.87 15.16
C ALA A 286 9.34 -13.63 14.11
N THR A 287 8.93 -12.38 13.87
CA THR A 287 7.99 -12.04 12.79
C THR A 287 8.51 -12.48 11.42
N LEU A 288 9.81 -12.30 11.15
CA LEU A 288 10.45 -12.80 9.93
C LEU A 288 10.44 -14.33 9.82
N GLU A 289 10.68 -15.05 10.92
CA GLU A 289 10.68 -16.51 10.95
C GLU A 289 9.27 -17.09 10.76
N ILE A 290 8.27 -16.47 11.40
CA ILE A 290 6.86 -16.86 11.32
C ILE A 290 6.28 -16.51 9.94
N GLY A 291 6.72 -15.40 9.34
CA GLY A 291 6.16 -14.84 8.10
C GLY A 291 4.76 -14.24 8.30
N ALA A 292 4.39 -13.94 9.54
CA ALA A 292 3.13 -13.32 9.88
C ALA A 292 3.20 -12.61 11.24
N GLY A 293 2.34 -11.61 11.42
CA GLY A 293 2.16 -10.84 12.65
C GLY A 293 1.04 -9.81 12.45
N ASP A 294 0.52 -9.24 13.53
CA ASP A 294 -0.47 -8.17 13.46
C ASP A 294 0.20 -6.77 13.36
N CYS A 295 -0.47 -5.72 13.82
CA CYS A 295 -0.08 -4.34 13.51
C CYS A 295 1.24 -3.94 14.18
N GLU A 296 1.46 -4.31 15.43
CA GLU A 296 2.68 -4.01 16.17
C GLU A 296 3.86 -4.83 15.67
N ASP A 297 3.67 -6.12 15.37
CA ASP A 297 4.72 -7.00 14.87
C ASP A 297 5.26 -6.49 13.54
N GLN A 298 4.35 -6.10 12.63
CA GLN A 298 4.74 -5.54 11.34
C GLN A 298 5.41 -4.16 11.49
N ALA A 299 4.96 -3.34 12.45
CA ALA A 299 5.59 -2.05 12.75
C ALA A 299 7.00 -2.23 13.34
N ILE A 300 7.20 -3.17 14.27
CA ILE A 300 8.48 -3.53 14.88
C ILE A 300 9.44 -4.07 13.82
N LEU A 301 8.97 -4.99 12.97
CA LEU A 301 9.75 -5.53 11.86
C LEU A 301 10.17 -4.44 10.88
N LEU A 302 9.21 -3.64 10.38
CA LEU A 302 9.51 -2.59 9.41
C LEU A 302 10.48 -1.55 9.99
N SER A 303 10.29 -1.17 11.26
CA SER A 303 11.22 -0.31 12.00
C SER A 303 12.64 -0.88 12.01
N SER A 304 12.78 -2.16 12.39
CA SER A 304 14.07 -2.85 12.44
C SER A 304 14.77 -2.93 11.08
N LEU A 305 14.01 -3.19 10.01
CA LEU A 305 14.54 -3.25 8.64
C LEU A 305 15.06 -1.88 8.18
N ILE A 306 14.34 -0.80 8.49
CA ILE A 306 14.73 0.56 8.12
C ILE A 306 15.95 1.03 8.92
N GLU A 307 15.98 0.77 10.22
CA GLU A 307 17.14 1.03 11.08
C GLU A 307 18.37 0.25 10.60
N ALA A 308 18.20 -1.00 10.14
CA ALA A 308 19.29 -1.83 9.59
C ALA A 308 19.93 -1.26 8.31
N VAL A 309 19.20 -0.43 7.54
CA VAL A 309 19.75 0.31 6.38
C VAL A 309 20.12 1.76 6.71
N GLY A 310 20.08 2.14 7.99
CA GLY A 310 20.54 3.43 8.50
C GLY A 310 19.47 4.51 8.60
N GLY A 311 18.20 4.16 8.54
CA GLY A 311 17.08 5.10 8.74
C GLY A 311 16.70 5.26 10.21
N THR A 312 16.39 6.48 10.65
CA THR A 312 15.86 6.73 11.99
C THR A 312 14.35 6.58 12.02
N THR A 313 13.86 5.79 12.96
CA THR A 313 12.46 5.39 13.06
C THR A 313 11.84 5.71 14.41
N ARG A 314 10.51 5.64 14.44
CA ARG A 314 9.71 5.60 15.66
C ARG A 314 8.46 4.78 15.43
N LEU A 315 7.82 4.36 16.51
CA LEU A 315 6.51 3.73 16.47
C LEU A 315 5.44 4.63 17.08
N TYR A 316 4.26 4.58 16.49
CA TYR A 316 3.04 5.22 16.98
C TYR A 316 2.07 4.14 17.44
N LEU A 317 1.55 4.28 18.65
CA LEU A 317 0.54 3.40 19.22
C LEU A 317 -0.72 4.23 19.49
N THR A 318 -1.81 3.86 18.82
CA THR A 318 -3.14 4.37 19.12
C THR A 318 -3.83 3.45 20.14
N ASP A 319 -5.09 3.71 20.48
CA ASP A 319 -5.83 2.82 21.37
C ASP A 319 -6.05 1.40 20.79
N ASN A 320 -5.88 1.22 19.49
CA ASN A 320 -6.30 0.01 18.77
C ASN A 320 -5.46 -0.31 17.52
N HIS A 321 -4.29 0.33 17.36
CA HIS A 321 -3.41 0.13 16.21
C HIS A 321 -1.99 0.55 16.52
N ALA A 322 -1.03 -0.04 15.81
CA ALA A 322 0.37 0.33 15.83
C ALA A 322 0.91 0.50 14.40
N PHE A 323 1.79 1.48 14.19
CA PHE A 323 2.47 1.66 12.91
C PHE A 323 3.84 2.32 13.11
N ALA A 324 4.72 2.10 12.15
CA ALA A 324 6.06 2.70 12.14
C ALA A 324 6.04 4.05 11.42
N ALA A 325 7.07 4.85 11.65
CA ALA A 325 7.37 6.01 10.83
C ALA A 325 8.88 6.21 10.73
N VAL A 326 9.31 6.84 9.63
CA VAL A 326 10.71 7.18 9.40
C VAL A 326 10.89 8.69 9.34
N HIS A 327 11.97 9.19 9.93
CA HIS A 327 12.29 10.61 9.92
C HIS A 327 12.65 11.06 8.49
N ILE A 328 12.03 12.14 8.03
CA ILE A 328 12.21 12.70 6.67
C ILE A 328 12.72 14.13 6.67
N GLY A 329 13.21 14.60 7.82
CA GLY A 329 13.75 15.95 7.99
C GLY A 329 12.72 16.95 8.49
N ASN A 330 13.18 18.16 8.76
CA ASN A 330 12.37 19.25 9.34
C ASN A 330 12.16 20.41 8.35
N GLU A 331 12.97 20.48 7.29
CA GLU A 331 12.89 21.55 6.30
C GLU A 331 11.87 21.21 5.21
N THR A 332 10.95 22.14 4.91
CA THR A 332 9.90 21.95 3.90
C THR A 332 10.46 21.47 2.55
N GLY A 333 11.57 22.04 2.08
CA GLY A 333 12.17 21.62 0.81
C GLY A 333 12.72 20.19 0.81
N THR A 334 13.17 19.69 1.97
CA THR A 334 13.60 18.30 2.13
C THR A 334 12.39 17.38 2.14
N THR A 335 11.37 17.71 2.93
CA THR A 335 10.10 16.96 2.99
C THR A 335 9.44 16.86 1.62
N ASP A 336 9.36 17.97 0.86
CA ASP A 336 8.79 17.99 -0.49
C ASP A 336 9.56 17.09 -1.45
N ALA A 337 10.90 17.09 -1.39
CA ALA A 337 11.72 16.21 -2.21
C ALA A 337 11.47 14.72 -1.91
N ILE A 338 11.29 14.37 -0.62
CA ILE A 338 10.96 13.01 -0.20
C ILE A 338 9.58 12.59 -0.71
N ILE A 339 8.59 13.47 -0.64
CA ILE A 339 7.25 13.24 -1.19
C ILE A 339 7.33 12.95 -2.70
N GLU A 340 8.11 13.74 -3.45
CA GLU A 340 8.32 13.49 -4.88
C GLU A 340 9.08 12.18 -5.13
N GLY A 341 9.98 11.78 -4.23
CA GLY A 341 10.61 10.46 -4.26
C GLY A 341 9.60 9.32 -4.09
N VAL A 342 8.73 9.40 -3.08
CA VAL A 342 7.64 8.43 -2.88
C VAL A 342 6.73 8.37 -4.11
N ARG A 343 6.40 9.52 -4.72
CA ARG A 343 5.58 9.57 -5.94
C ARG A 343 6.28 9.01 -7.17
N ALA A 344 7.60 9.19 -7.30
CA ALA A 344 8.37 8.55 -8.35
C ALA A 344 8.31 7.01 -8.22
N TYR A 345 8.23 6.50 -6.99
CA TYR A 345 8.15 5.07 -6.71
C TYR A 345 6.74 4.49 -6.88
N TYR A 346 5.70 5.15 -6.37
CA TYR A 346 4.34 4.60 -6.34
C TYR A 346 3.41 5.13 -7.45
N GLY A 347 3.73 6.26 -8.06
CA GLY A 347 2.83 7.06 -8.89
C GLY A 347 2.27 8.26 -8.12
N ASN A 348 1.29 8.95 -8.69
CA ASN A 348 0.73 10.18 -8.14
C ASN A 348 -0.20 9.95 -6.92
N VAL A 349 0.37 9.50 -5.81
CA VAL A 349 -0.31 9.30 -4.51
C VAL A 349 -0.18 10.51 -3.60
N ASP A 350 -1.11 10.69 -2.65
CA ASP A 350 -0.87 11.60 -1.53
C ASP A 350 0.10 10.94 -0.54
N VAL A 351 0.92 11.74 0.13
CA VAL A 351 1.93 11.24 1.06
C VAL A 351 1.71 11.90 2.42
N TYR A 352 1.46 11.09 3.44
CA TYR A 352 1.10 11.51 4.78
C TYR A 352 2.27 11.35 5.75
N TYR A 353 2.45 12.37 6.60
CA TYR A 353 3.48 12.41 7.62
C TYR A 353 2.97 13.17 8.85
N LEU A 354 3.57 12.87 10.00
CA LEU A 354 3.39 13.60 11.26
C LEU A 354 4.52 14.60 11.43
N THR A 355 4.29 15.71 12.12
CA THR A 355 5.34 16.69 12.43
C THR A 355 5.29 17.08 13.89
N ASP A 356 6.45 17.10 14.53
CA ASP A 356 6.64 17.55 15.91
C ASP A 356 7.91 18.41 16.04
N GLU A 357 8.42 18.58 17.26
CA GLU A 357 9.65 19.36 17.49
C GLU A 357 10.92 18.73 16.88
N TYR A 358 10.86 17.43 16.54
CA TYR A 358 11.97 16.65 16.01
C TYR A 358 12.01 16.62 14.48
N GLY A 359 10.92 16.99 13.81
CA GLY A 359 10.83 17.07 12.36
C GLY A 359 9.58 16.38 11.84
N SER A 360 9.61 16.04 10.55
CA SER A 360 8.55 15.30 9.87
C SER A 360 8.88 13.80 9.84
N TRP A 361 7.83 12.99 9.99
CA TRP A 361 7.90 11.54 10.10
C TRP A 361 6.92 10.90 9.11
N LEU A 362 7.45 10.29 8.05
CA LEU A 362 6.66 9.60 7.03
C LEU A 362 5.96 8.40 7.65
N MET A 363 4.65 8.30 7.49
CA MET A 363 3.86 7.20 8.05
C MET A 363 4.06 5.91 7.27
N LEU A 364 4.28 4.81 7.97
CA LEU A 364 4.56 3.50 7.40
C LEU A 364 3.72 2.43 8.10
N ASP A 365 2.63 2.05 7.46
CA ASP A 365 1.74 1.00 7.95
C ASP A 365 1.46 -0.07 6.87
N PRO A 366 2.29 -1.13 6.80
CA PRO A 366 2.11 -2.19 5.81
C PRO A 366 0.86 -3.04 6.05
N SER A 367 0.27 -2.99 7.25
CA SER A 367 -0.91 -3.77 7.63
C SER A 367 -2.21 -3.19 7.08
N SER A 368 -2.24 -1.87 6.81
CA SER A 368 -3.46 -1.15 6.44
C SER A 368 -3.31 -0.20 5.24
N SER A 369 -2.08 0.15 4.84
CA SER A 369 -1.81 1.01 3.67
C SER A 369 -1.35 0.23 2.44
N LEU A 370 -1.66 0.76 1.26
CA LEU A 370 -1.23 0.21 -0.03
C LEU A 370 0.16 0.67 -0.48
N TYR A 371 0.79 1.61 0.22
CA TYR A 371 2.09 2.19 -0.14
C TYR A 371 2.70 2.91 1.06
N ALA A 372 4.02 3.07 1.07
CA ALA A 372 4.72 3.88 2.07
C ALA A 372 4.27 5.34 2.00
N GLY A 373 3.89 5.92 3.14
CA GLY A 373 3.28 7.25 3.20
C GLY A 373 1.77 7.26 3.03
N GLY A 374 1.11 6.10 2.92
CA GLY A 374 -0.34 5.99 3.01
C GLY A 374 -0.88 6.27 4.42
N LEU A 375 -2.20 6.44 4.52
CA LEU A 375 -2.89 6.63 5.79
C LEU A 375 -2.91 5.32 6.61
N PRO A 376 -2.37 5.30 7.84
CA PRO A 376 -2.40 4.13 8.70
C PRO A 376 -3.82 3.65 9.03
N GLY A 377 -3.93 2.40 9.46
CA GLY A 377 -5.12 1.85 10.07
C GLY A 377 -5.63 2.77 11.19
N THR A 378 -6.94 2.82 11.36
CA THR A 378 -7.60 3.70 12.35
C THR A 378 -7.36 5.19 12.09
N THR A 379 -7.11 5.55 10.83
CA THR A 379 -7.17 6.94 10.36
C THR A 379 -8.19 7.09 9.24
N ALA A 380 -8.57 8.34 8.96
CA ALA A 380 -9.49 8.68 7.90
C ALA A 380 -9.13 10.04 7.28
N PRO A 381 -9.44 10.27 6.00
CA PRO A 381 -9.53 11.61 5.46
C PRO A 381 -10.47 12.46 6.33
N ALA A 382 -10.17 13.75 6.46
CA ALA A 382 -10.93 14.68 7.27
C ALA A 382 -11.04 16.03 6.57
N LYS A 383 -12.15 16.73 6.81
CA LYS A 383 -12.26 18.15 6.44
C LYS A 383 -11.52 18.98 7.49
N LEU A 384 -10.81 20.02 7.04
CA LEU A 384 -10.24 21.01 7.96
C LEU A 384 -11.35 21.64 8.82
N ALA A 385 -11.07 21.88 10.10
CA ALA A 385 -12.05 22.43 11.04
C ALA A 385 -12.33 23.91 10.74
N THR A 386 -13.41 24.14 9.97
CA THR A 386 -14.30 25.30 9.87
C THR A 386 -13.79 26.66 9.36
N GLY A 387 -14.41 27.11 8.27
CA GLY A 387 -14.43 28.49 7.78
C GLY A 387 -14.54 28.58 6.24
N GLU A 388 -15.76 28.55 5.70
CA GLU A 388 -16.12 28.86 4.30
C GLU A 388 -15.73 27.85 3.20
N ASN A 389 -16.54 26.79 3.07
CA ASN A 389 -17.11 26.25 1.82
C ASN A 389 -17.48 24.77 2.06
N PRO A 390 -18.77 24.36 2.04
CA PRO A 390 -19.15 22.94 2.13
C PRO A 390 -18.52 22.09 1.01
N ASP A 391 -18.17 22.72 -0.12
CA ASP A 391 -17.52 22.14 -1.29
C ASP A 391 -15.97 22.20 -1.22
N ALA A 392 -15.39 22.59 -0.07
CA ALA A 392 -13.94 22.56 0.09
C ALA A 392 -13.43 21.11 0.00
N PRO A 393 -12.36 20.86 -0.78
CA PRO A 393 -11.83 19.51 -0.96
C PRO A 393 -11.35 18.94 0.36
N VAL A 394 -11.63 17.65 0.58
CA VAL A 394 -11.05 16.87 1.68
C VAL A 394 -9.55 16.80 1.45
N ASN A 395 -8.77 17.50 2.29
CA ASN A 395 -7.33 17.72 2.14
C ASN A 395 -6.53 17.55 3.44
N SER A 396 -7.16 17.00 4.49
CA SER A 396 -6.54 16.66 5.77
C SER A 396 -6.90 15.22 6.13
N TRP A 397 -6.34 14.73 7.22
CA TRP A 397 -6.69 13.45 7.82
C TRP A 397 -6.86 13.58 9.34
N THR A 398 -7.34 12.51 9.98
CA THR A 398 -7.52 12.38 11.43
C THR A 398 -7.37 10.94 11.88
N PHE A 399 -6.99 10.73 13.14
CA PHE A 399 -7.24 9.45 13.82
C PHE A 399 -8.74 9.25 14.05
N VAL A 400 -9.20 8.00 13.98
CA VAL A 400 -10.56 7.59 14.35
C VAL A 400 -10.51 6.70 15.57
N ASN A 401 -11.45 6.91 16.51
CA ASN A 401 -11.59 6.10 17.71
C ASN A 401 -10.35 6.01 18.62
N THR A 402 -9.46 7.02 18.61
CA THR A 402 -8.33 7.09 19.54
C THR A 402 -8.50 8.19 20.58
N SER A 403 -8.20 7.88 21.83
CA SER A 403 -8.20 8.83 22.97
C SER A 403 -6.83 9.47 23.22
N GLY A 404 -5.77 8.91 22.65
CA GLY A 404 -4.40 9.42 22.72
C GLY A 404 -3.49 8.69 21.74
N VAL A 405 -2.25 9.17 21.64
CA VAL A 405 -1.21 8.53 20.81
C VAL A 405 0.05 8.40 21.66
N GLN A 406 0.56 7.18 21.84
CA GLN A 406 1.92 6.98 22.34
C GLN A 406 2.89 7.07 21.17
N VAL A 407 4.01 7.73 21.40
CA VAL A 407 5.05 7.90 20.39
C VAL A 407 6.37 7.44 20.98
N ILE A 408 6.97 6.43 20.37
CA ILE A 408 8.13 5.73 20.92
C ILE A 408 9.27 5.83 19.93
N ASP A 409 10.26 6.64 20.27
CA ASP A 409 11.48 6.83 19.50
C ASP A 409 12.39 5.61 19.67
N ILE A 410 12.94 5.12 18.56
CA ILE A 410 13.92 4.05 18.58
C ILE A 410 15.31 4.66 18.80
N SER A 411 15.99 4.15 19.81
CA SER A 411 17.29 4.59 20.28
C SER A 411 18.34 3.54 19.96
N SER A 412 19.38 3.98 19.25
CA SER A 412 20.59 3.18 19.00
C SER A 412 21.39 2.87 20.28
N GLU A 413 21.11 3.55 21.40
CA GLU A 413 21.79 3.32 22.69
C GLU A 413 21.05 2.31 23.58
N ALA A 414 19.79 1.99 23.27
CA ALA A 414 18.96 1.10 24.09
C ALA A 414 19.15 -0.39 23.77
N THR A 415 19.87 -0.72 22.69
CA THR A 415 20.16 -2.09 22.23
C THR A 415 21.43 -2.70 22.85
N GLY A 416 21.97 -2.10 23.93
CA GLY A 416 23.25 -2.45 24.57
C GLY A 416 23.18 -3.28 25.84
#